data_AF-A0A4V6E8Z3-F1
#
_entry.id   AF-A0A4V6E8Z3-F1
#
_cell.length_a   1.000
_cell.length_b   1.000
_cell.length_c   1.000
_cell.angle_alpha   90.00
_cell.angle_beta   90.00
_cell.angle_gamma   90.00
#
_symmetry.space_group_name_H-M   'P 1'
#
loop_
_entity.id
_entity.type
_entity.pdbx_description
1 polymer ?
#
loop_
_entity_poly.entity_id
_entity_poly.type
_entity_poly.pdbx_seq_one_letter_code
_entity_poly.pdbx_strand_id
1 'polypeptide(L)'
;MADQSPDADRETDDDGSPTETQAADSEPAVPDIDLPSDAFDAVLDALGERADPDEGAPEPIRFEGFTVAVSGGDRADDADARYALDPAGDDPRTGLSERELHAALAERAPAVTDWYAFERVVGEFGPRRAFLRWIEDADGATVAARYAALAEGIERAWGQLRVTARVTDRGERRYDVRHADDAGVPIDELDAHDDPLDAREIVKLDEKGRYRPLKTAPTLRDGWVFADLGPRDAYEVVETVYPATVANWHREREGDLDVTHWRETMERQSGIYGVVKTWDRGEGHEHVNWVAEAC
;
A
#
# COMPACT_ATOMS: atom_id res chain seq x y z
N MET A 1 12.61 23.78 -76.81
CA MET A 1 11.76 24.49 -75.84
C MET A 1 11.98 23.75 -74.53
N ALA A 2 13.05 24.02 -73.78
CA ALA A 2 13.31 25.20 -72.94
C ALA A 2 12.29 25.33 -71.80
N ASP A 3 12.86 25.46 -70.59
CA ASP A 3 12.28 25.85 -69.29
C ASP A 3 11.63 24.73 -68.42
N GLN A 4 12.02 24.43 -67.17
CA GLN A 4 12.90 25.07 -66.16
C GLN A 4 13.57 24.04 -65.23
N SER A 5 14.82 24.31 -64.83
CA SER A 5 15.58 23.79 -63.67
C SER A 5 15.15 24.53 -62.36
N PRO A 6 15.66 24.29 -61.12
CA PRO A 6 16.96 23.69 -60.74
C PRO A 6 17.06 22.93 -59.38
N ASP A 7 18.30 22.54 -59.06
CA ASP A 7 18.95 22.39 -57.73
C ASP A 7 18.44 21.34 -56.74
N ALA A 8 19.24 20.73 -55.88
CA ALA A 8 20.69 20.54 -55.71
C ALA A 8 20.83 19.65 -54.45
N ASP A 9 21.92 18.89 -54.40
CA ASP A 9 22.65 18.41 -53.22
C ASP A 9 21.92 18.20 -51.89
N ARG A 10 22.02 16.97 -51.36
CA ARG A 10 22.22 16.77 -49.92
C ARG A 10 23.15 15.59 -49.65
N GLU A 11 24.38 15.98 -49.33
CA GLU A 11 25.36 15.20 -48.59
C GLU A 11 24.86 14.79 -47.21
N THR A 12 25.53 13.77 -46.72
CA THR A 12 25.44 13.10 -45.42
C THR A 12 25.77 13.98 -44.23
N ASP A 13 25.18 13.57 -43.10
CA ASP A 13 25.62 13.73 -41.69
C ASP A 13 24.56 14.44 -40.84
N ASP A 14 23.86 13.67 -40.01
CA ASP A 14 23.66 14.08 -38.62
C ASP A 14 23.35 12.86 -37.73
N ASP A 15 24.23 12.69 -36.74
CA ASP A 15 24.24 11.68 -35.69
C ASP A 15 23.24 12.10 -34.60
N GLY A 16 21.98 11.70 -34.78
CA GLY A 16 20.92 11.95 -33.81
C GLY A 16 20.91 10.90 -32.70
N SER A 17 21.86 11.00 -31.75
CA SER A 17 21.76 10.35 -30.45
C SER A 17 20.44 10.74 -29.76
N PRO A 18 19.66 9.81 -29.20
CA PRO A 18 18.52 10.17 -28.39
C PRO A 18 19.03 10.86 -27.12
N THR A 19 18.59 12.09 -26.90
CA THR A 19 18.84 12.84 -25.67
C THR A 19 18.23 12.06 -24.51
N GLU A 20 19.06 11.28 -23.80
CA GLU A 20 18.76 10.87 -22.44
C GLU A 20 18.49 12.15 -21.64
N THR A 21 17.22 12.35 -21.29
CA THR A 21 16.86 13.26 -20.23
C THR A 21 17.52 12.70 -18.98
N GLN A 22 18.67 13.27 -18.59
CA GLN A 22 19.18 13.14 -17.23
C GLN A 22 18.09 13.66 -16.31
N ALA A 23 17.26 12.75 -15.78
CA ALA A 23 16.59 13.00 -14.53
C ALA A 23 17.71 13.28 -13.53
N ALA A 24 17.80 14.53 -13.08
CA ALA A 24 18.77 14.89 -12.07
C ALA A 24 18.55 13.99 -10.85
N ASP A 25 19.60 13.30 -10.41
CA ASP A 25 19.74 12.61 -9.12
C ASP A 25 19.60 13.61 -7.96
N SER A 26 18.45 14.29 -7.88
CA SER A 26 18.09 15.08 -6.71
C SER A 26 17.49 14.10 -5.73
N GLU A 27 18.12 13.94 -4.56
CA GLU A 27 17.52 13.17 -3.48
C GLU A 27 16.07 13.65 -3.25
N PRO A 28 15.12 12.72 -3.15
CA PRO A 28 13.72 13.07 -3.03
C PRO A 28 13.52 13.87 -1.74
N ALA A 29 12.78 14.98 -1.82
CA ALA A 29 12.55 15.86 -0.67
C ALA A 29 11.68 15.15 0.37
N VAL A 30 12.32 14.64 1.43
CA VAL A 30 11.62 13.97 2.52
C VAL A 30 10.84 15.02 3.33
N PRO A 31 9.54 14.82 3.60
CA PRO A 31 8.77 15.73 4.43
C PRO A 31 9.32 15.79 5.86
N ASP A 32 9.22 16.97 6.49
CA ASP A 32 9.48 17.12 7.91
C ASP A 32 8.31 16.51 8.70
N ILE A 33 8.62 15.60 9.62
CA ILE A 33 7.63 14.85 10.40
C ILE A 33 7.81 15.16 11.88
N ASP A 34 6.76 15.70 12.50
CA ASP A 34 6.69 15.88 13.95
C ASP A 34 6.42 14.53 14.60
N LEU A 35 7.44 13.96 15.26
CA LEU A 35 7.36 12.63 15.86
C LEU A 35 6.26 12.58 16.93
N PRO A 36 5.19 11.80 16.72
CA PRO A 36 4.13 11.67 17.71
C PRO A 36 4.61 10.98 18.99
N SER A 37 4.12 11.43 20.15
CA SER A 37 4.50 10.83 21.45
C SER A 37 4.10 9.36 21.55
N ASP A 38 2.96 8.96 21.01
CA ASP A 38 2.52 7.56 20.95
C ASP A 38 3.42 6.69 20.07
N ALA A 39 3.98 7.24 18.99
CA ALA A 39 4.97 6.55 18.16
C ALA A 39 6.28 6.34 18.94
N PHE A 40 6.73 7.36 19.69
CA PHE A 40 7.89 7.25 20.56
C PHE A 40 7.66 6.27 21.72
N ASP A 41 6.54 6.38 22.44
CA ASP A 41 6.16 5.51 23.55
C ASP A 41 6.08 4.05 23.07
N ALA A 42 5.55 3.81 21.87
CA ALA A 42 5.51 2.47 21.29
C ALA A 42 6.89 1.87 21.06
N VAL A 43 7.92 2.67 20.77
CA VAL A 43 9.33 2.22 20.69
C VAL A 43 9.83 1.83 22.09
N LEU A 44 9.54 2.63 23.11
CA LEU A 44 9.92 2.31 24.49
C LEU A 44 9.26 1.02 24.99
N ASP A 45 7.95 0.88 24.75
CA ASP A 45 7.19 -0.32 25.09
C ASP A 45 7.76 -1.54 24.36
N ALA A 46 8.07 -1.40 23.08
CA ALA A 46 8.66 -2.45 22.26
C ALA A 46 10.05 -2.87 22.77
N LEU A 47 10.87 -1.94 23.27
CA LEU A 47 12.15 -2.25 23.90
C LEU A 47 11.96 -2.95 25.24
N GLY A 48 10.96 -2.53 26.02
CA GLY A 48 10.62 -3.14 27.32
C GLY A 48 10.09 -4.57 27.18
N GLU A 49 9.20 -4.82 26.22
CA GLU A 49 8.67 -6.16 25.90
C GLU A 49 9.76 -7.16 25.49
N ARG A 50 10.85 -6.67 24.89
CA ARG A 50 12.00 -7.48 24.44
C ARG A 50 13.07 -7.66 25.51
N ALA A 51 13.00 -6.92 26.62
CA ALA A 51 13.90 -7.02 27.75
C ALA A 51 13.40 -8.07 28.74
N ASP A 52 13.60 -9.35 28.40
CA ASP A 52 13.46 -10.43 29.38
C ASP A 52 14.70 -10.46 30.28
N PRO A 53 14.56 -10.24 31.61
CA PRO A 53 15.69 -10.25 32.53
C PRO A 53 16.38 -11.62 32.66
N ASP A 54 15.71 -12.71 32.27
CA ASP A 54 16.24 -14.07 32.32
C ASP A 54 16.87 -14.52 30.98
N GLU A 55 16.75 -13.72 29.91
CA GLU A 55 17.15 -14.08 28.54
C GLU A 55 18.11 -13.04 27.91
N GLY A 56 19.42 -13.32 27.94
CA GLY A 56 20.42 -12.65 27.10
C GLY A 56 20.40 -11.10 27.10
N ALA A 57 20.92 -10.50 26.03
CA ALA A 57 20.71 -9.07 25.76
C ALA A 57 19.40 -8.92 24.96
N PRO A 58 18.52 -7.96 25.31
CA PRO A 58 17.26 -7.74 24.60
C PRO A 58 17.47 -7.61 23.09
N GLU A 59 16.59 -8.22 22.31
CA GLU A 59 16.65 -8.06 20.85
C GLU A 59 16.41 -6.59 20.49
N PRO A 60 17.28 -5.98 19.65
CA PRO A 60 17.09 -4.59 19.28
C PRO A 60 15.93 -4.41 18.30
N ILE A 61 15.33 -3.22 18.30
CA ILE A 61 14.37 -2.81 17.28
C ILE A 61 15.16 -2.31 16.07
N ARG A 62 14.87 -2.92 14.91
CA ARG A 62 15.48 -2.56 13.64
C ARG A 62 14.54 -1.63 12.88
N PHE A 63 15.07 -0.48 12.50
CA PHE A 63 14.44 0.45 11.57
C PHE A 63 15.21 0.42 10.26
N GLU A 64 14.65 1.00 9.21
CA GLU A 64 15.43 1.21 7.99
C GLU A 64 16.52 2.25 8.27
N GLY A 65 17.78 1.85 8.10
CA GLY A 65 18.93 2.73 8.28
C GLY A 65 19.39 2.95 9.72
N PHE A 66 18.79 2.35 10.75
CA PHE A 66 19.34 2.38 12.11
C PHE A 66 18.71 1.32 13.02
N THR A 67 19.30 1.11 14.18
CA THR A 67 18.85 0.14 15.18
C THR A 67 18.84 0.79 16.56
N VAL A 68 17.84 0.45 17.38
CA VAL A 68 17.71 0.91 18.77
C VAL A 68 17.70 -0.30 19.69
N ALA A 69 18.46 -0.23 20.78
CA ALA A 69 18.58 -1.30 21.76
C ALA A 69 18.55 -0.74 23.19
N VAL A 70 18.24 -1.61 24.15
CA VAL A 70 18.60 -1.36 25.54
C VAL A 70 20.08 -1.73 25.71
N SER A 71 20.89 -0.79 26.18
CA SER A 71 22.29 -1.03 26.53
C SER A 71 22.34 -1.90 27.79
N GLY A 72 22.67 -3.19 27.62
CA GLY A 72 22.98 -4.06 28.75
C GLY A 72 24.34 -3.66 29.34
N GLY A 73 24.35 -2.95 30.47
CA GLY A 73 25.60 -2.55 31.09
C GLY A 73 25.43 -1.89 32.45
N ASP A 74 25.75 -2.65 33.50
CA ASP A 74 26.09 -2.14 34.83
C ASP A 74 27.06 -0.94 34.72
N ARG A 75 26.73 0.18 35.36
CA ARG A 75 27.48 1.46 35.50
C ARG A 75 27.15 2.57 34.50
N ALA A 76 25.88 2.98 34.46
CA ALA A 76 25.62 4.40 34.36
C ALA A 76 25.43 4.94 35.79
N ASP A 77 26.16 5.99 36.17
CA ASP A 77 25.88 6.77 37.39
C ASP A 77 24.50 7.48 37.31
N ASP A 78 23.83 7.38 36.15
CA ASP A 78 22.51 7.88 35.83
C ASP A 78 21.59 6.71 35.44
N ALA A 79 20.61 6.39 36.28
CA ALA A 79 19.71 5.25 36.08
C ALA A 79 18.87 5.34 34.79
N ASP A 80 18.81 6.52 34.19
CA ASP A 80 18.01 6.81 33.00
C ASP A 80 18.78 6.57 31.67
N ALA A 81 20.11 6.46 31.72
CA ALA A 81 21.00 6.34 30.56
C ALA A 81 21.14 4.89 30.06
N ARG A 82 20.05 4.32 29.56
CA ARG A 82 19.95 2.87 29.25
C ARG A 82 19.79 2.51 27.77
N TYR A 83 19.76 3.47 26.84
CA TYR A 83 19.50 3.18 25.43
C TYR A 83 20.76 3.28 24.56
N ALA A 84 20.80 2.48 23.49
CA ALA A 84 21.76 2.59 22.41
C ALA A 84 21.05 2.83 21.08
N LEU A 85 21.65 3.66 20.23
CA LEU A 85 21.24 3.88 18.86
C LEU A 85 22.45 3.70 17.94
N ASP A 86 22.33 2.75 17.02
CA ASP A 86 23.29 2.49 15.97
C ASP A 86 22.74 3.04 14.64
N PRO A 87 23.29 4.14 14.10
CA PRO A 87 22.80 4.79 12.88
C PRO A 87 23.20 4.06 11.58
N ALA A 88 23.79 2.87 11.66
CA ALA A 88 24.22 2.06 10.51
C ALA A 88 25.12 2.83 9.51
N GLY A 89 26.40 2.94 9.84
CA GLY A 89 27.41 3.58 8.99
C GLY A 89 28.24 4.65 9.69
N ASP A 90 27.74 5.13 10.84
CA ASP A 90 28.47 6.00 11.77
C ASP A 90 28.67 5.31 13.13
N ASP A 91 29.40 5.97 14.02
CA ASP A 91 29.68 5.45 15.37
C ASP A 91 28.39 5.32 16.21
N PRO A 92 28.14 4.15 16.84
CA PRO A 92 27.00 3.96 17.73
C PRO A 92 27.00 4.92 18.91
N ARG A 93 25.82 5.43 19.25
CA ARG A 93 25.60 6.23 20.47
C ARG A 93 25.05 5.33 21.56
N THR A 94 25.73 5.23 22.69
CA THR A 94 25.36 4.37 23.83
C THR A 94 25.16 5.18 25.10
N GLY A 95 24.37 4.66 26.04
CA GLY A 95 24.11 5.36 27.31
C GLY A 95 23.24 6.60 27.14
N LEU A 96 22.31 6.54 26.17
CA LEU A 96 21.35 7.62 25.95
C LEU A 96 20.27 7.57 27.03
N SER A 97 19.95 8.74 27.59
CA SER A 97 18.71 8.94 28.34
C SER A 97 17.49 8.85 27.41
N GLU A 98 16.30 8.68 27.97
CA GLU A 98 15.05 8.69 27.20
C GLU A 98 14.88 10.00 26.39
N ARG A 99 15.25 11.14 26.98
CA ARG A 99 15.18 12.44 26.32
C ARG A 99 16.15 12.55 25.14
N GLU A 100 17.37 12.02 25.29
CA GLU A 100 18.35 12.01 24.20
C GLU A 100 17.95 11.02 23.10
N LEU A 101 17.37 9.88 23.47
CA LEU A 101 16.77 8.95 22.52
C LEU A 101 15.63 9.63 21.76
N HIS A 102 14.71 10.31 22.45
CA HIS A 102 13.62 11.04 21.81
C HIS A 102 14.14 12.06 20.78
N ALA A 103 15.13 12.88 21.15
CA ALA A 103 15.72 13.84 20.24
C ALA A 103 16.35 13.16 19.01
N ALA A 104 17.05 12.04 19.22
CA ALA A 104 17.64 11.26 18.14
C ALA A 104 16.61 10.58 17.22
N LEU A 105 15.48 10.14 17.76
CA LEU A 105 14.39 9.54 17.00
C LEU A 105 13.56 10.60 16.26
N ALA A 106 13.43 11.80 16.80
CA ALA A 106 12.78 12.93 16.13
C ALA A 106 13.53 13.33 14.84
N GLU A 107 14.87 13.31 14.85
CA GLU A 107 15.68 13.50 13.62
C GLU A 107 15.45 12.40 12.56
N ARG A 108 14.84 11.28 12.95
CA ARG A 108 14.59 10.09 12.13
C ARG A 108 13.09 9.77 12.08
N ALA A 109 12.24 10.77 12.30
CA ALA A 109 10.81 10.60 12.46
C ALA A 109 10.16 9.78 11.33
N PRO A 110 10.47 9.98 10.03
CA PRO A 110 9.90 9.17 8.95
C PRO A 110 10.06 7.65 9.14
N ALA A 111 11.24 7.21 9.59
CA ALA A 111 11.52 5.79 9.80
C ALA A 111 10.82 5.25 11.06
N VAL A 112 10.73 6.07 12.11
CA VAL A 112 10.01 5.71 13.34
C VAL A 112 8.50 5.60 13.08
N THR A 113 7.92 6.58 12.36
CA THR A 113 6.49 6.56 12.03
C THR A 113 6.15 5.50 10.98
N ASP A 114 7.09 5.12 10.10
CA ASP A 114 6.88 3.98 9.18
C ASP A 114 6.77 2.67 9.95
N TRP A 115 7.70 2.45 10.88
CA TRP A 115 7.67 1.31 11.79
C TRP A 115 6.37 1.30 12.60
N TYR A 116 6.02 2.44 13.20
CA TYR A 116 4.80 2.57 14.01
C TYR A 116 3.53 2.27 13.21
N ALA A 117 3.40 2.83 12.00
CA ALA A 117 2.25 2.59 11.14
C ALA A 117 2.05 1.10 10.85
N PHE A 118 3.12 0.35 10.61
CA PHE A 118 3.00 -1.06 10.23
C PHE A 118 3.00 -2.04 11.40
N GLU A 119 3.77 -1.78 12.45
CA GLU A 119 3.86 -2.66 13.61
C GLU A 119 2.73 -2.43 14.61
N ARG A 120 2.27 -1.19 14.79
CA ARG A 120 1.26 -0.85 15.81
C ARG A 120 -0.12 -0.54 15.22
N VAL A 121 -0.19 0.23 14.13
CA VAL A 121 -1.49 0.63 13.54
C VAL A 121 -2.07 -0.48 12.65
N VAL A 122 -1.27 -1.01 11.72
CA VAL A 122 -1.69 -2.09 10.81
C VAL A 122 -1.53 -3.47 11.44
N GLY A 123 -0.46 -3.69 12.20
CA GLY A 123 -0.22 -4.94 12.93
C GLY A 123 0.27 -6.10 12.06
N GLU A 124 -0.19 -7.31 12.41
CA GLU A 124 0.33 -8.59 11.89
C GLU A 124 0.40 -8.68 10.35
N PHE A 125 1.36 -9.47 9.88
CA PHE A 125 1.54 -9.76 8.48
C PHE A 125 0.32 -10.52 7.92
N GLY A 126 -0.19 -10.04 6.79
CA GLY A 126 -1.40 -10.58 6.17
C GLY A 126 -1.90 -9.70 5.02
N PRO A 127 -3.07 -10.02 4.45
CA PRO A 127 -3.55 -9.38 3.22
C PRO A 127 -3.69 -7.86 3.35
N ARG A 128 -4.16 -7.35 4.49
CA ARG A 128 -4.26 -5.91 4.76
C ARG A 128 -2.89 -5.23 4.70
N ARG A 129 -1.90 -5.77 5.43
CA ARG A 129 -0.55 -5.18 5.49
C ARG A 129 0.12 -5.18 4.12
N ALA A 130 0.04 -6.29 3.40
CA ALA A 130 0.59 -6.41 2.05
C ALA A 130 -0.08 -5.44 1.07
N PHE A 131 -1.40 -5.30 1.15
CA PHE A 131 -2.16 -4.39 0.29
C PHE A 131 -1.82 -2.92 0.52
N LEU A 132 -1.73 -2.49 1.78
CA LEU A 132 -1.36 -1.11 2.10
C LEU A 132 0.08 -0.81 1.67
N ARG A 133 1.02 -1.75 1.89
CA ARG A 133 2.40 -1.62 1.36
C ARG A 133 2.43 -1.51 -0.17
N TRP A 134 1.59 -2.28 -0.86
CA TRP A 134 1.45 -2.21 -2.32
C TRP A 134 0.86 -0.89 -2.80
N ILE A 135 -0.15 -0.34 -2.08
CA ILE A 135 -0.70 1.00 -2.39
C ILE A 135 0.41 2.06 -2.29
N GLU A 136 1.24 1.99 -1.26
CA GLU A 136 2.32 2.95 -0.99
C GLU A 136 3.56 2.75 -1.88
N ASP A 137 3.48 1.85 -2.88
CA ASP A 137 4.62 1.46 -3.74
C ASP A 137 5.89 1.13 -2.94
N ALA A 138 5.72 0.45 -1.81
CA ALA A 138 6.80 0.24 -0.86
C ALA A 138 7.84 -0.79 -1.34
N ASP A 139 7.56 -1.55 -2.40
CA ASP A 139 8.41 -2.63 -2.86
C ASP A 139 9.70 -2.08 -3.49
N GLY A 140 10.83 -2.22 -2.76
CA GLY A 140 12.15 -1.81 -3.21
C GLY A 140 12.49 -0.33 -2.99
N ALA A 141 11.56 0.46 -2.46
CA ALA A 141 11.77 1.87 -2.12
C ALA A 141 12.25 2.03 -0.67
N THR A 142 13.21 2.94 -0.44
CA THR A 142 13.60 3.35 0.90
C THR A 142 12.46 4.09 1.61
N VAL A 143 12.46 4.13 2.95
CA VAL A 143 11.56 4.99 3.75
C VAL A 143 11.59 6.42 3.23
N ALA A 144 12.78 6.97 2.97
CA ALA A 144 12.94 8.34 2.50
C ALA A 144 12.22 8.57 1.15
N ALA A 145 12.47 7.71 0.16
CA ALA A 145 11.82 7.80 -1.15
C ALA A 145 10.29 7.63 -1.04
N ARG A 146 9.84 6.69 -0.20
CA ARG A 146 8.41 6.45 0.03
C ARG A 146 7.73 7.64 0.70
N TYR A 147 8.34 8.27 1.69
CA TYR A 147 7.76 9.44 2.37
C TYR A 147 7.68 10.66 1.47
N ALA A 148 8.68 10.87 0.61
CA ALA A 148 8.60 11.92 -0.40
C ALA A 148 7.44 11.66 -1.39
N ALA A 149 7.29 10.43 -1.88
CA ALA A 149 6.17 10.07 -2.76
C ALA A 149 4.81 10.17 -2.05
N LEU A 150 4.72 9.78 -0.77
CA LEU A 150 3.51 9.93 0.03
C LEU A 150 3.14 11.40 0.30
N ALA A 151 4.14 12.30 0.39
CA ALA A 151 3.88 13.73 0.53
C ALA A 151 3.24 14.33 -0.73
N GLU A 152 3.62 13.83 -1.92
CA GLU A 152 3.00 14.21 -3.19
C GLU A 152 1.65 13.52 -3.42
N GLY A 153 1.50 12.31 -2.87
CA GLY A 153 0.32 11.47 -3.00
C GLY A 153 0.53 10.35 -4.02
N ILE A 154 0.45 9.10 -3.55
CA ILE A 154 0.64 7.92 -4.40
C ILE A 154 -0.73 7.40 -4.84
N GLU A 155 -0.94 7.33 -6.15
CA GLU A 155 -2.17 6.80 -6.71
C GLU A 155 -2.03 5.37 -7.23
N ARG A 156 -2.95 4.50 -6.81
CA ARG A 156 -3.09 3.13 -7.33
C ARG A 156 -4.52 2.82 -7.75
N ALA A 157 -4.64 1.98 -8.76
CA ALA A 157 -5.94 1.49 -9.24
C ALA A 157 -6.22 0.10 -8.70
N TRP A 158 -7.47 -0.15 -8.27
CA TRP A 158 -7.93 -1.47 -7.88
C TRP A 158 -9.32 -1.73 -8.46
N GLY A 159 -9.39 -2.47 -9.57
CA GLY A 159 -10.62 -2.54 -10.37
C GLY A 159 -11.02 -1.15 -10.87
N GLN A 160 -12.24 -0.72 -10.56
CA GLN A 160 -12.72 0.63 -10.85
C GLN A 160 -12.47 1.64 -9.71
N LEU A 161 -11.64 1.31 -8.72
CA LEU A 161 -11.26 2.24 -7.66
C LEU A 161 -9.97 2.96 -8.01
N ARG A 162 -9.91 4.24 -7.62
CA ARG A 162 -8.68 5.01 -7.45
C ARG A 162 -8.44 5.19 -5.95
N VAL A 163 -7.31 4.70 -5.46
CA VAL A 163 -6.86 4.85 -4.07
C VAL A 163 -5.66 5.78 -4.07
N THR A 164 -5.74 6.87 -3.30
CA THR A 164 -4.63 7.83 -3.13
C THR A 164 -4.12 7.75 -1.71
N ALA A 165 -2.87 7.34 -1.51
CA ALA A 165 -2.23 7.32 -0.20
C ALA A 165 -1.39 8.58 0.01
N ARG A 166 -1.51 9.16 1.21
CA ARG A 166 -0.74 10.31 1.67
C ARG A 166 -0.20 10.09 3.08
N VAL A 167 0.77 10.90 3.45
CA VAL A 167 1.29 10.98 4.82
C VAL A 167 1.02 12.37 5.40
N THR A 168 0.63 12.42 6.67
CA THR A 168 0.48 13.70 7.41
C THR A 168 1.83 14.21 7.92
N ASP A 169 1.85 15.45 8.42
CA ASP A 169 2.98 16.03 9.15
C ASP A 169 3.33 15.27 10.43
N ARG A 170 2.46 14.37 10.90
CA ARG A 170 2.67 13.45 12.02
C ARG A 170 3.04 12.03 11.60
N GLY A 171 3.25 11.78 10.30
CA GLY A 171 3.60 10.46 9.80
C GLY A 171 2.43 9.48 9.70
N GLU A 172 1.18 9.92 9.93
CA GLU A 172 0.00 9.07 9.81
C GLU A 172 -0.33 8.80 8.33
N ARG A 173 -0.81 7.60 8.01
CA ARG A 173 -1.25 7.24 6.66
C ARG A 173 -2.71 7.60 6.46
N ARG A 174 -2.99 8.35 5.39
CA ARG A 174 -4.34 8.76 4.98
C ARG A 174 -4.63 8.30 3.57
N TYR A 175 -5.84 7.81 3.34
CA TYR A 175 -6.24 7.25 2.07
C TYR A 175 -7.55 7.89 1.59
N ASP A 176 -7.55 8.33 0.33
CA ASP A 176 -8.77 8.69 -0.38
C ASP A 176 -9.15 7.54 -1.32
N VAL A 177 -10.41 7.11 -1.29
CA VAL A 177 -10.96 6.09 -2.19
C VAL A 177 -12.13 6.69 -2.97
N ARG A 178 -12.08 6.60 -4.29
CA ARG A 178 -13.14 7.06 -5.21
C ARG A 178 -13.23 6.17 -6.43
N HIS A 179 -14.22 6.38 -7.28
CA HIS A 179 -14.27 5.73 -8.58
C HIS A 179 -13.14 6.22 -9.50
N ALA A 180 -12.64 5.37 -10.39
CA ALA A 180 -11.55 5.71 -11.31
C ALA A 180 -11.91 6.85 -12.27
N ASP A 181 -13.18 6.96 -12.65
CA ASP A 181 -13.68 8.05 -13.51
C ASP A 181 -13.86 9.38 -12.75
N ASP A 182 -13.83 9.36 -11.41
CA ASP A 182 -13.82 10.56 -10.56
C ASP A 182 -12.40 11.07 -10.27
N ALA A 183 -11.39 10.56 -11.01
CA ALA A 183 -10.02 11.02 -10.88
C ALA A 183 -9.92 12.51 -11.25
N GLY A 184 -9.38 13.31 -10.32
CA GLY A 184 -9.25 14.76 -10.50
C GLY A 184 -10.52 15.57 -10.24
N VAL A 185 -11.67 14.93 -9.95
CA VAL A 185 -12.88 15.64 -9.51
C VAL A 185 -12.66 16.19 -8.09
N PRO A 186 -12.94 17.47 -7.82
CA PRO A 186 -12.84 18.04 -6.48
C PRO A 186 -13.71 17.27 -5.47
N ILE A 187 -13.22 17.11 -4.24
CA ILE A 187 -13.92 16.34 -3.19
C ILE A 187 -15.29 16.95 -2.87
N ASP A 188 -15.42 18.27 -2.92
CA ASP A 188 -16.65 19.01 -2.68
C ASP A 188 -17.70 18.90 -3.80
N GLU A 189 -17.33 18.30 -4.93
CA GLU A 189 -18.24 17.94 -6.03
C GLU A 189 -18.71 16.47 -5.97
N LEU A 190 -18.20 15.68 -5.02
CA LEU A 190 -18.54 14.26 -4.85
C LEU A 190 -19.38 14.02 -3.59
N ASP A 191 -20.19 12.97 -3.59
CA ASP A 191 -20.90 12.52 -2.39
C ASP A 191 -19.90 11.92 -1.40
N ALA A 192 -19.58 12.66 -0.34
CA ALA A 192 -18.60 12.27 0.68
C ALA A 192 -19.19 11.28 1.70
N HIS A 193 -18.40 10.27 2.04
CA HIS A 193 -18.72 9.24 3.01
C HIS A 193 -17.58 9.05 4.02
N ASP A 194 -17.90 9.05 5.31
CA ASP A 194 -16.93 8.88 6.39
C ASP A 194 -16.93 7.45 6.98
N ASP A 195 -18.06 6.72 6.91
CA ASP A 195 -18.20 5.36 7.42
C ASP A 195 -17.97 4.33 6.30
N PRO A 196 -16.94 3.47 6.38
CA PRO A 196 -16.71 2.40 5.39
C PRO A 196 -17.94 1.53 5.09
N LEU A 197 -18.87 1.39 6.03
CA LEU A 197 -20.10 0.62 5.86
C LEU A 197 -21.04 1.21 4.81
N ASP A 198 -20.96 2.51 4.53
CA ASP A 198 -21.75 3.18 3.49
C ASP A 198 -21.46 2.61 2.09
N ALA A 199 -20.27 2.03 1.88
CA ALA A 199 -19.91 1.37 0.63
C ALA A 199 -20.90 0.25 0.25
N ARG A 200 -21.62 -0.34 1.21
CA ARG A 200 -22.65 -1.36 0.96
C ARG A 200 -23.79 -0.85 0.10
N GLU A 201 -24.23 0.39 0.31
CA GLU A 201 -25.30 0.98 -0.49
C GLU A 201 -24.77 1.40 -1.87
N ILE A 202 -23.52 1.85 -1.95
CA ILE A 202 -22.84 2.18 -3.21
C ILE A 202 -22.75 0.97 -4.14
N VAL A 203 -22.36 -0.19 -3.61
CA VAL A 203 -22.04 -1.36 -4.43
C VAL A 203 -23.27 -2.19 -4.79
N LYS A 204 -24.44 -1.86 -4.22
CA LYS A 204 -25.68 -2.63 -4.35
C LYS A 204 -26.27 -2.56 -5.75
N LEU A 205 -26.29 -1.36 -6.33
CA LEU A 205 -26.90 -1.07 -7.62
C LEU A 205 -25.86 -0.48 -8.58
N ASP A 206 -26.07 -0.64 -9.87
CA ASP A 206 -25.35 0.11 -10.90
C ASP A 206 -25.98 1.49 -11.15
N GLU A 207 -25.39 2.27 -12.05
CA GLU A 207 -25.89 3.60 -12.45
C GLU A 207 -27.33 3.60 -12.98
N LYS A 208 -27.81 2.45 -13.49
CA LYS A 208 -29.18 2.29 -14.00
C LYS A 208 -30.15 1.80 -12.92
N GLY A 209 -29.70 1.71 -11.67
CA GLY A 209 -30.48 1.19 -10.54
C GLY A 209 -30.68 -0.32 -10.56
N ARG A 210 -29.90 -1.07 -11.36
CA ARG A 210 -29.99 -2.54 -11.44
C ARG A 210 -29.10 -3.17 -10.39
N TYR A 211 -29.56 -4.25 -9.76
CA TYR A 211 -28.77 -4.96 -8.76
C TYR A 211 -27.45 -5.50 -9.34
N ARG A 212 -26.36 -5.36 -8.58
CA ARG A 212 -25.03 -5.87 -8.92
C ARG A 212 -24.77 -7.20 -8.22
N PRO A 213 -25.09 -8.36 -8.82
CA PRO A 213 -24.84 -9.67 -8.21
C PRO A 213 -23.34 -9.99 -8.14
N LEU A 214 -22.58 -9.62 -9.17
CA LEU A 214 -21.13 -9.77 -9.21
C LEU A 214 -20.48 -8.42 -8.95
N LYS A 215 -19.88 -8.25 -7.77
CA LYS A 215 -19.30 -6.97 -7.36
C LYS A 215 -18.07 -6.58 -8.15
N THR A 216 -17.38 -7.54 -8.78
CA THR A 216 -16.21 -7.32 -9.64
C THR A 216 -16.56 -6.94 -11.08
N ALA A 217 -17.85 -6.99 -11.47
CA ALA A 217 -18.26 -6.54 -12.79
C ALA A 217 -18.05 -5.01 -12.94
N PRO A 218 -17.60 -4.53 -14.12
CA PRO A 218 -17.24 -3.12 -14.37
C PRO A 218 -18.50 -2.24 -14.52
N THR A 219 -19.22 -2.08 -13.42
CA THR A 219 -20.56 -1.46 -13.32
C THR A 219 -20.73 -0.72 -11.99
N LEU A 220 -19.63 -0.46 -11.28
CA LEU A 220 -19.65 0.39 -10.11
C LEU A 220 -20.03 1.81 -10.55
N ARG A 221 -20.92 2.45 -9.81
CA ARG A 221 -21.30 3.85 -10.04
C ARG A 221 -20.18 4.78 -9.58
N ASP A 222 -20.06 5.93 -10.23
CA ASP A 222 -19.19 7.05 -9.87
C ASP A 222 -19.92 8.07 -8.99
N GLY A 223 -19.30 9.23 -8.74
CA GLY A 223 -19.88 10.37 -8.03
C GLY A 223 -19.73 10.36 -6.51
N TRP A 224 -18.82 9.56 -5.95
CA TRP A 224 -18.63 9.43 -4.50
C TRP A 224 -17.17 9.38 -4.09
N VAL A 225 -16.90 9.71 -2.82
CA VAL A 225 -15.56 9.65 -2.23
C VAL A 225 -15.61 9.25 -0.76
N PHE A 226 -14.68 8.40 -0.35
CA PHE A 226 -14.29 8.26 1.05
C PHE A 226 -12.95 8.95 1.22
N ALA A 227 -12.93 10.07 1.91
CA ALA A 227 -11.72 10.88 2.08
C ALA A 227 -11.09 10.65 3.46
N ASP A 228 -9.78 10.91 3.56
CA ASP A 228 -9.05 10.96 4.84
C ASP A 228 -9.13 9.67 5.69
N LEU A 229 -9.32 8.51 5.05
CA LEU A 229 -9.47 7.23 5.73
C LEU A 229 -8.16 6.81 6.41
N GLY A 230 -8.29 6.19 7.58
CA GLY A 230 -7.17 5.45 8.18
C GLY A 230 -6.89 4.12 7.45
N PRO A 231 -5.76 3.45 7.74
CA PRO A 231 -5.35 2.20 7.08
C PRO A 231 -6.39 1.08 7.14
N ARG A 232 -7.08 0.96 8.29
CA ARG A 232 -8.13 -0.03 8.49
C ARG A 232 -9.33 0.24 7.59
N ASP A 233 -9.81 1.47 7.60
CA ASP A 233 -11.03 1.89 6.94
C ASP A 233 -10.86 1.84 5.42
N ALA A 234 -9.68 2.23 4.91
CA ALA A 234 -9.33 2.06 3.50
C ALA A 234 -9.42 0.60 3.03
N TYR A 235 -8.90 -0.33 3.83
CA TYR A 235 -9.02 -1.76 3.56
C TYR A 235 -10.49 -2.24 3.64
N GLU A 236 -11.26 -1.79 4.64
CA GLU A 236 -12.67 -2.15 4.80
C GLU A 236 -13.55 -1.65 3.64
N VAL A 237 -13.29 -0.44 3.12
CA VAL A 237 -13.95 0.08 1.91
C VAL A 237 -13.65 -0.82 0.71
N VAL A 238 -12.38 -1.14 0.46
CA VAL A 238 -11.98 -1.99 -0.68
C VAL A 238 -12.58 -3.39 -0.57
N GLU A 239 -12.55 -4.02 0.61
CA GLU A 239 -13.18 -5.33 0.83
C GLU A 239 -14.71 -5.28 0.74
N THR A 240 -15.34 -4.15 1.06
CA THR A 240 -16.78 -3.98 0.87
C THR A 240 -17.14 -3.80 -0.61
N VAL A 241 -16.32 -3.06 -1.37
CA VAL A 241 -16.52 -2.84 -2.81
C VAL A 241 -16.23 -4.10 -3.62
N TYR A 242 -15.11 -4.75 -3.33
CA TYR A 242 -14.63 -5.93 -4.04
C TYR A 242 -14.26 -7.05 -3.05
N PRO A 243 -15.28 -7.76 -2.52
CA PRO A 243 -15.07 -8.79 -1.50
C PRO A 243 -14.06 -9.85 -1.92
N ALA A 244 -13.16 -10.19 -1.00
CA ALA A 244 -12.12 -11.21 -1.12
C ALA A 244 -11.06 -10.96 -2.20
N THR A 245 -11.09 -9.82 -2.90
CA THR A 245 -10.09 -9.56 -3.95
C THR A 245 -8.71 -9.37 -3.36
N VAL A 246 -8.56 -8.66 -2.24
CA VAL A 246 -7.25 -8.44 -1.61
C VAL A 246 -6.74 -9.73 -0.99
N ALA A 247 -7.62 -10.49 -0.34
CA ALA A 247 -7.26 -11.79 0.23
C ALA A 247 -6.80 -12.80 -0.85
N ASN A 248 -7.47 -12.85 -2.00
CA ASN A 248 -7.09 -13.74 -3.09
C ASN A 248 -5.82 -13.30 -3.80
N TRP A 249 -5.65 -11.99 -4.04
CA TRP A 249 -4.41 -11.41 -4.57
C TRP A 249 -3.21 -11.72 -3.67
N HIS A 250 -3.37 -11.61 -2.35
CA HIS A 250 -2.32 -11.95 -1.39
C HIS A 250 -1.96 -13.44 -1.47
N ARG A 251 -2.94 -14.34 -1.44
CA ARG A 251 -2.71 -15.79 -1.56
C ARG A 251 -2.04 -16.17 -2.88
N GLU A 252 -2.42 -15.52 -3.98
CA GLU A 252 -1.80 -15.75 -5.29
C GLU A 252 -0.31 -15.40 -5.27
N ARG A 253 0.06 -14.26 -4.67
CA ARG A 253 1.46 -13.83 -4.54
C ARG A 253 2.28 -14.77 -3.66
N GLU A 254 1.69 -15.32 -2.61
CA GLU A 254 2.36 -16.28 -1.72
C GLU A 254 2.37 -17.71 -2.29
N GLY A 255 1.70 -17.97 -3.42
CA GLY A 255 1.57 -19.31 -3.99
C GLY A 255 0.58 -20.22 -3.25
N ASP A 256 -0.25 -19.65 -2.37
CA ASP A 256 -1.21 -20.33 -1.50
C ASP A 256 -2.67 -20.21 -2.01
N LEU A 257 -2.88 -19.70 -3.23
CA LEU A 257 -4.22 -19.59 -3.80
C LEU A 257 -4.76 -20.97 -4.21
N ASP A 258 -5.67 -21.49 -3.39
CA ASP A 258 -6.40 -22.72 -3.69
C ASP A 258 -7.57 -22.43 -4.65
N VAL A 259 -7.46 -22.94 -5.88
CA VAL A 259 -8.46 -22.77 -6.94
C VAL A 259 -9.32 -24.01 -7.03
N THR A 260 -10.60 -23.89 -6.67
CA THR A 260 -11.59 -24.95 -6.91
C THR A 260 -11.90 -25.07 -8.41
N HIS A 261 -11.60 -26.22 -9.00
CA HIS A 261 -11.88 -26.46 -10.40
C HIS A 261 -13.36 -26.73 -10.68
N TRP A 262 -13.78 -26.44 -11.90
CA TRP A 262 -15.16 -26.55 -12.38
C TRP A 262 -15.92 -27.82 -11.94
N ARG A 263 -15.32 -29.00 -12.14
CA ARG A 263 -15.98 -30.28 -11.83
C ARG A 263 -16.36 -30.40 -10.37
N GLU A 264 -15.46 -29.99 -9.48
CA GLU A 264 -15.71 -30.03 -8.04
C GLU A 264 -16.85 -29.07 -7.63
N THR A 265 -16.87 -27.85 -8.18
CA THR A 265 -17.96 -26.89 -7.93
C THR A 265 -19.32 -27.41 -8.43
N MET A 266 -19.32 -28.01 -9.61
CA MET A 266 -20.51 -28.57 -10.26
C MET A 266 -21.07 -29.79 -9.50
N GLU A 267 -20.20 -30.69 -9.04
CA GLU A 267 -20.61 -31.89 -8.29
C GLU A 267 -21.39 -31.55 -7.01
N ARG A 268 -21.01 -30.45 -6.35
CA ARG A 268 -21.67 -29.93 -5.14
C ARG A 268 -23.08 -29.35 -5.41
N GLN A 269 -23.41 -28.96 -6.64
CA GLN A 269 -24.71 -28.35 -6.96
C GLN A 269 -25.85 -29.37 -6.90
N SER A 270 -26.97 -28.97 -6.29
CA SER A 270 -28.16 -29.80 -6.11
C SER A 270 -29.44 -28.97 -6.24
N GLY A 271 -30.62 -29.63 -6.22
CA GLY A 271 -31.90 -28.97 -6.38
C GLY A 271 -32.03 -28.23 -7.72
N ILE A 272 -32.55 -27.00 -7.70
CA ILE A 272 -32.74 -26.17 -8.90
C ILE A 272 -31.41 -25.86 -9.63
N TYR A 273 -30.29 -25.83 -8.92
CA TYR A 273 -28.96 -25.58 -9.47
C TYR A 273 -28.29 -26.83 -10.05
N GLY A 274 -28.87 -28.03 -9.81
CA GLY A 274 -28.37 -29.29 -10.36
C GLY A 274 -28.37 -29.37 -11.89
N VAL A 275 -29.10 -28.45 -12.56
CA VAL A 275 -29.09 -28.31 -14.03
C VAL A 275 -27.69 -28.11 -14.59
N VAL A 276 -26.78 -27.49 -13.83
CA VAL A 276 -25.41 -27.23 -14.28
C VAL A 276 -24.62 -28.52 -14.55
N LYS A 277 -24.97 -29.62 -13.88
CA LYS A 277 -24.40 -30.96 -14.14
C LYS A 277 -24.68 -31.45 -15.55
N THR A 278 -25.74 -30.96 -16.19
CA THR A 278 -26.06 -31.29 -17.58
C THR A 278 -25.17 -30.59 -18.59
N TRP A 279 -24.29 -29.68 -18.16
CA TRP A 279 -23.34 -28.98 -19.03
C TRP A 279 -22.02 -29.75 -19.20
N ASP A 280 -21.76 -30.78 -18.37
CA ASP A 280 -20.62 -31.70 -18.50
C ASP A 280 -20.95 -32.91 -19.38
N ARG A 281 -21.19 -32.67 -20.67
CA ARG A 281 -21.60 -33.71 -21.65
C ARG A 281 -20.44 -34.36 -22.42
N GLY A 282 -19.23 -34.40 -21.85
CA GLY A 282 -18.03 -34.90 -22.55
C GLY A 282 -17.34 -33.87 -23.46
N GLU A 283 -18.01 -32.75 -23.77
CA GLU A 283 -17.46 -31.51 -24.36
C GLU A 283 -17.38 -30.37 -23.31
N GLY A 284 -17.62 -30.69 -22.03
CA GLY A 284 -17.98 -29.73 -20.98
C GLY A 284 -16.95 -28.64 -20.68
N HIS A 285 -15.68 -28.85 -21.00
CA HIS A 285 -14.64 -27.82 -20.89
C HIS A 285 -14.79 -26.72 -21.95
N GLU A 286 -15.17 -27.07 -23.19
CA GLU A 286 -15.38 -26.08 -24.26
C GLU A 286 -16.65 -25.28 -24.03
N HIS A 287 -17.73 -25.94 -23.59
CA HIS A 287 -18.99 -25.26 -23.32
C HIS A 287 -18.89 -24.31 -22.12
N VAL A 288 -18.25 -24.72 -21.02
CA VAL A 288 -18.08 -23.83 -19.85
C VAL A 288 -17.18 -22.64 -20.18
N ASN A 289 -16.10 -22.85 -20.96
CA ASN A 289 -15.24 -21.76 -21.39
C ASN A 289 -15.98 -20.78 -22.30
N TRP A 290 -16.78 -21.27 -23.24
CA TRP A 290 -17.58 -20.42 -24.12
C TRP A 290 -18.60 -19.57 -23.33
N VAL A 291 -19.27 -20.16 -22.33
CA VAL A 291 -20.18 -19.40 -21.46
C VAL A 291 -19.41 -18.40 -20.61
N ALA A 292 -18.25 -18.78 -20.07
CA ALA A 292 -17.41 -17.90 -19.25
C ALA A 292 -16.89 -16.69 -20.04
N GLU A 293 -16.52 -16.87 -21.31
CA GLU A 293 -16.10 -15.77 -22.20
C GLU A 293 -17.23 -14.78 -22.53
N ALA A 294 -18.49 -15.21 -22.42
CA ALA A 294 -19.65 -14.39 -22.73
C ALA A 294 -20.27 -13.68 -21.51
N CYS A 295 -19.77 -13.95 -20.30
CA CYS A 295 -20.22 -13.34 -19.04
C CYS A 295 -19.44 -12.07 -18.69
#